data_AF-A0A554LB67-F1
#
_entry.id   AF-A0A554LB67-F1
#
_cell.length_a   1.000
_cell.length_b   1.000
_cell.length_c   1.000
_cell.angle_alpha   90.00
_cell.angle_beta   90.00
_cell.angle_gamma   90.00
#
_symmetry.space_group_name_H-M   'P 1'
#
loop_
_entity.id
_entity.type
_entity.pdbx_description
1 polymer ?
#
loop_
_entity_poly.entity_id
_entity_poly.type
_entity_poly.pdbx_seq_one_letter_code
_entity_poly.pdbx_strand_id
1 'polypeptide(L)'
;MSFKKIKKILAKSIPLWAVILIVLNSVLYTGIIQYYLSQKQLQLNFLELSKSTKDPEELVNILKQEVLPPDGFRTVVSWGNIGKQLIESGVISEEKYKKIFTDNTNGGDYMKYLEEESGDYMVINEKNAHFMVNTLWALGLVNKSDVLTKGQMQKDPKQTANFASTGGWTLGKKDAMSYYSSKVIIPLTQDQQDLVTKIAGNVYRPCCGNNTAFPDCNHGMAALGYIQLAVSKGLPEDQIYKDLLAFNSFWFPQTYVEMAAYFNKEGIDWKKVDAKLALSQEYSSATGAQRIKQSVQDIPSFQNKGGSCGA
;
A
#
# COMPACT_ATOMS: atom_id res chain seq x y z
N MET A 1 15.36 -30.10 -45.40
CA MET A 1 15.09 -28.75 -45.99
C MET A 1 16.26 -28.42 -46.93
N SER A 2 16.02 -28.23 -48.23
CA SER A 2 17.10 -28.11 -49.24
C SER A 2 17.98 -26.87 -49.02
N PHE A 3 19.31 -27.04 -49.10
CA PHE A 3 20.34 -25.99 -49.04
C PHE A 3 20.03 -24.75 -49.91
N LYS A 4 19.28 -24.93 -51.02
CA LYS A 4 18.84 -23.83 -51.89
C LYS A 4 17.84 -22.88 -51.22
N LYS A 5 16.97 -23.36 -50.32
CA LYS A 5 16.01 -22.51 -49.59
C LYS A 5 16.72 -21.63 -48.55
N ILE A 6 17.77 -22.15 -47.92
CA ILE A 6 18.57 -21.41 -46.92
C ILE A 6 19.37 -20.28 -47.58
N LYS A 7 20.01 -20.53 -48.73
CA LYS A 7 20.69 -19.47 -49.52
C LYS A 7 19.74 -18.35 -49.96
N LYS A 8 18.48 -18.66 -50.31
CA LYS A 8 17.48 -17.67 -50.75
C LYS A 8 16.96 -16.78 -49.62
N ILE A 9 17.03 -17.26 -48.38
CA ILE A 9 16.69 -16.47 -47.18
C ILE A 9 17.87 -15.58 -46.77
N LEU A 10 19.10 -16.10 -46.85
CA LEU A 10 20.34 -15.36 -46.54
C LEU A 10 20.67 -14.26 -47.57
N ALA A 11 20.19 -14.38 -48.81
CA ALA A 11 20.41 -13.39 -49.87
C ALA A 11 19.42 -12.20 -49.84
N LYS A 12 18.46 -12.18 -48.91
CA LYS A 12 17.55 -11.04 -48.75
C LYS A 12 18.22 -10.00 -47.87
N SER A 13 18.40 -8.79 -48.39
CA SER A 13 18.83 -7.63 -47.62
C SER A 13 17.81 -7.36 -46.50
N ILE A 14 18.25 -7.54 -45.25
CA ILE A 14 17.47 -7.10 -44.11
C ILE A 14 17.46 -5.58 -44.15
N PRO A 15 16.30 -4.93 -44.17
CA PRO A 15 16.27 -3.49 -44.26
C PRO A 15 16.84 -2.88 -42.96
N LEU A 16 17.62 -1.80 -43.10
CA LEU A 16 18.37 -1.17 -42.01
C LEU A 16 17.48 -0.87 -40.78
N TRP A 17 16.22 -0.47 -41.00
CA TRP A 17 15.26 -0.19 -39.93
C TRP A 17 14.94 -1.43 -39.07
N ALA A 18 14.93 -2.64 -39.64
CA ALA A 18 14.67 -3.87 -38.91
C ALA A 18 15.89 -4.26 -38.04
N VAL A 19 17.11 -4.04 -38.55
CA VAL A 19 18.34 -4.21 -37.77
C VAL A 19 18.38 -3.22 -36.61
N ILE A 20 18.06 -1.93 -36.86
CA ILE A 20 17.99 -0.89 -35.82
C ILE A 20 16.95 -1.25 -34.75
N LEU A 21 15.76 -1.70 -35.14
CA LEU A 21 14.72 -2.14 -34.19
C LEU A 21 15.18 -3.31 -33.33
N ILE A 22 15.85 -4.31 -33.91
CA ILE A 22 16.36 -5.47 -33.16
C ILE A 22 17.43 -5.01 -32.16
N VAL A 23 18.35 -4.14 -32.57
CA VAL A 23 19.40 -3.60 -31.69
C VAL A 23 18.77 -2.78 -30.56
N LEU A 24 17.86 -1.85 -30.85
CA LEU A 24 17.19 -1.04 -29.82
C LEU A 24 16.41 -1.88 -28.82
N ASN A 25 15.65 -2.88 -29.29
CA ASN A 25 14.94 -3.81 -28.39
C ASN A 25 15.93 -4.61 -27.55
N SER A 26 17.01 -5.14 -28.15
CA SER A 26 18.00 -5.91 -27.39
C SER A 26 18.67 -5.08 -26.29
N VAL A 27 19.01 -3.81 -26.57
CA VAL A 27 19.57 -2.89 -25.57
C VAL A 27 18.57 -2.64 -24.44
N LEU A 28 17.29 -2.38 -24.76
CA LEU A 28 16.23 -2.23 -23.76
C LEU A 28 16.06 -3.48 -22.89
N TYR A 29 15.99 -4.67 -23.50
CA TYR A 29 15.90 -5.93 -22.76
C TYR A 29 17.11 -6.18 -21.87
N THR A 30 18.33 -5.95 -22.37
CA THR A 30 19.55 -6.07 -21.55
C THR A 30 19.58 -5.06 -20.41
N GLY A 31 19.14 -3.83 -20.64
CA GLY A 31 19.02 -2.80 -19.60
C GLY A 31 18.03 -3.18 -18.50
N ILE A 32 16.86 -3.70 -18.88
CA ILE A 32 15.84 -4.19 -17.92
C ILE A 32 16.36 -5.37 -17.11
N ILE A 33 17.02 -6.34 -17.76
CA ILE A 33 17.61 -7.51 -17.08
C ILE A 33 18.73 -7.06 -16.14
N GLN A 34 19.64 -6.20 -16.59
CA GLN A 34 20.73 -5.66 -15.79
C GLN A 34 20.20 -4.89 -14.57
N TYR A 35 19.17 -4.07 -14.76
CA TYR A 35 18.49 -3.35 -13.68
C TYR A 35 17.89 -4.32 -12.65
N TYR A 36 17.16 -5.34 -13.10
CA TYR A 36 16.56 -6.34 -12.20
C TYR A 36 17.63 -7.14 -11.43
N LEU A 37 18.72 -7.54 -12.10
CA LEU A 37 19.84 -8.23 -11.47
C LEU A 37 20.56 -7.33 -10.46
N SER A 38 20.77 -6.06 -10.80
CA SER A 38 21.35 -5.06 -9.90
C SER A 38 20.49 -4.88 -8.65
N GLN A 39 19.17 -4.73 -8.81
CA GLN A 39 18.24 -4.62 -7.68
C GLN A 39 18.31 -5.85 -6.77
N LYS A 40 18.32 -7.06 -7.36
CA LYS A 40 18.45 -8.30 -6.61
C LYS A 40 19.80 -8.39 -5.88
N GLN A 41 20.89 -8.00 -6.53
CA GLN A 41 22.23 -7.99 -5.92
C GLN A 41 22.29 -7.00 -4.75
N LEU A 42 21.73 -5.81 -4.94
CA LEU A 42 21.69 -4.76 -3.94
C LEU A 42 20.87 -5.20 -2.71
N GLN A 43 19.75 -5.90 -2.94
CA GLN A 43 18.96 -6.53 -1.88
C GLN A 43 19.72 -7.65 -1.13
N LEU A 44 20.51 -8.46 -1.83
CA LEU A 44 21.33 -9.51 -1.20
C LEU A 44 22.46 -8.90 -0.36
N ASN A 45 23.11 -7.87 -0.88
CA ASN A 45 24.15 -7.15 -0.16
C ASN A 45 23.59 -6.51 1.12
N PHE A 46 22.40 -5.91 1.08
CA PHE A 46 21.74 -5.39 2.28
C PHE A 46 21.41 -6.47 3.30
N LEU A 47 20.98 -7.65 2.85
CA LEU A 47 20.68 -8.78 3.72
C LEU A 47 21.93 -9.37 4.38
N GLU A 48 23.06 -9.39 3.65
CA GLU A 48 24.34 -9.82 4.20
C GLU A 48 24.88 -8.79 5.20
N LEU A 49 24.77 -7.50 4.84
CA LEU A 49 25.20 -6.38 5.67
C LEU A 49 24.39 -6.30 6.97
N SER A 50 23.07 -6.52 6.96
CA SER A 50 22.25 -6.52 8.17
C SER A 50 22.62 -7.65 9.14
N LYS A 51 23.21 -8.74 8.65
CA LYS A 51 23.66 -9.88 9.46
C LYS A 51 25.07 -9.69 10.02
N SER A 52 25.91 -8.92 9.33
CA SER A 52 27.30 -8.70 9.72
C SER A 52 27.56 -7.36 10.40
N THR A 53 26.70 -6.35 10.20
CA THR A 53 26.91 -5.01 10.77
C THR A 53 26.80 -5.05 12.28
N LYS A 54 27.76 -4.39 12.93
CA LYS A 54 27.77 -4.16 14.38
C LYS A 54 27.37 -2.72 14.72
N ASP A 55 27.17 -1.89 13.70
CA ASP A 55 26.77 -0.49 13.87
C ASP A 55 25.23 -0.41 13.94
N PRO A 56 24.66 -0.01 15.10
CA PRO A 56 23.22 0.14 15.25
C PRO A 56 22.60 1.13 14.26
N GLU A 57 23.32 2.16 13.85
CA GLU A 57 22.80 3.18 12.92
C GLU A 57 22.73 2.64 11.49
N GLU A 58 23.76 1.92 11.05
CA GLU A 58 23.78 1.22 9.78
C GLU A 58 22.65 0.17 9.71
N LEU A 59 22.46 -0.63 10.76
CA LEU A 59 21.37 -1.63 10.82
C LEU A 59 20.00 -0.98 10.63
N VAL A 60 19.72 0.13 11.32
CA VAL A 60 18.44 0.84 11.22
C VAL A 60 18.22 1.39 9.82
N ASN A 61 19.27 1.91 9.17
CA ASN A 61 19.19 2.37 7.79
C ASN A 61 18.89 1.23 6.81
N ILE A 62 19.46 0.04 7.02
CA ILE A 62 19.16 -1.15 6.20
C ILE A 62 17.70 -1.56 6.39
N LEU A 63 17.26 -1.70 7.64
CA LEU A 63 15.88 -2.08 7.96
C LEU A 63 14.89 -1.07 7.41
N LYS A 64 15.20 0.24 7.48
CA LYS A 64 14.39 1.29 6.85
C LYS A 64 14.20 1.05 5.37
N GLN A 65 15.25 0.68 4.63
CA GLN A 65 15.15 0.42 3.19
C GLN A 65 14.41 -0.89 2.86
N GLU A 66 14.42 -1.87 3.76
CA GLU A 66 13.61 -3.08 3.59
C GLU A 66 12.12 -2.83 3.85
N VAL A 67 11.79 -2.00 4.84
CA VAL A 67 10.42 -1.65 5.23
C VAL A 67 9.82 -0.60 4.28
N LEU A 68 10.63 0.37 3.87
CA LEU A 68 10.27 1.51 3.02
C LEU A 68 11.20 1.53 1.81
N PRO A 69 10.99 0.65 0.82
CA PRO A 69 11.80 0.65 -0.39
C PRO A 69 11.79 2.05 -1.05
N PRO A 70 12.94 2.60 -1.47
CA PRO A 70 13.00 3.92 -2.08
C PRO A 70 12.12 4.07 -3.34
N ASP A 71 11.99 2.99 -4.12
CA ASP A 71 11.13 2.93 -5.31
C ASP A 71 9.64 2.71 -4.97
N GLY A 72 9.32 2.55 -3.68
CA GLY A 72 7.99 2.23 -3.19
C GLY A 72 7.64 0.75 -3.29
N PHE A 73 6.36 0.46 -3.04
CA PHE A 73 5.77 -0.85 -3.16
C PHE A 73 4.62 -0.80 -4.19
N ARG A 74 4.71 -1.65 -5.21
CA ARG A 74 3.67 -1.80 -6.24
C ARG A 74 2.78 -2.98 -5.90
N THR A 75 1.49 -2.72 -5.71
CA THR A 75 0.47 -3.77 -5.53
C THR A 75 0.14 -4.44 -6.86
N VAL A 76 -0.66 -5.51 -6.84
CA VAL A 76 -1.21 -6.14 -8.06
C VAL A 76 -2.60 -5.61 -8.44
N VAL A 77 -3.09 -4.58 -7.74
CA VAL A 77 -4.38 -3.94 -7.99
C VAL A 77 -4.18 -2.71 -8.87
N SER A 78 -4.91 -2.61 -9.98
CA SER A 78 -4.92 -1.42 -10.84
C SER A 78 -5.95 -0.38 -10.41
N TRP A 79 -5.72 0.89 -10.75
CA TRP A 79 -6.65 1.99 -10.48
C TRP A 79 -8.00 1.82 -11.18
N GLY A 80 -7.99 1.37 -12.44
CA GLY A 80 -9.19 1.34 -13.28
C GLY A 80 -9.87 2.70 -13.29
N ASN A 81 -11.19 2.72 -13.09
CA ASN A 81 -12.00 3.94 -13.01
C ASN A 81 -12.38 4.32 -11.57
N ILE A 82 -11.74 3.74 -10.54
CA ILE A 82 -12.13 3.94 -9.14
C ILE A 82 -12.07 5.43 -8.76
N GLY A 83 -10.98 6.13 -9.06
CA GLY A 83 -10.83 7.53 -8.69
C GLY A 83 -11.92 8.43 -9.31
N LYS A 84 -12.26 8.20 -10.57
CA LYS A 84 -13.36 8.88 -11.26
C LYS A 84 -14.70 8.64 -10.55
N GLN A 85 -15.02 7.40 -10.19
CA GLN A 85 -16.23 7.09 -9.44
C GLN A 85 -16.29 7.79 -8.07
N LEU A 86 -15.15 7.96 -7.40
CA LEU A 86 -15.07 8.70 -6.14
C LEU A 86 -15.36 10.20 -6.32
N ILE A 87 -14.85 10.83 -7.38
CA ILE A 87 -15.18 12.22 -7.72
C ILE A 87 -16.67 12.36 -8.09
N GLU A 88 -17.19 11.46 -8.93
CA GLU A 88 -18.57 11.48 -9.40
C GLU A 88 -19.58 11.29 -8.25
N SER A 89 -19.26 10.40 -7.30
CA SER A 89 -20.08 10.24 -6.09
C SER A 89 -20.04 11.47 -5.16
N GLY A 90 -19.04 12.34 -5.35
CA GLY A 90 -18.80 13.53 -4.55
C GLY A 90 -18.12 13.26 -3.21
N VAL A 91 -17.82 12.00 -2.85
CA VAL A 91 -17.06 11.69 -1.63
C VAL A 91 -15.68 12.34 -1.68
N ILE A 92 -15.09 12.45 -2.88
CA ILE A 92 -13.94 13.30 -3.17
C ILE A 92 -14.43 14.58 -3.85
N SER A 93 -14.07 15.74 -3.27
CA SER A 93 -14.13 17.01 -3.96
C SER A 93 -12.79 17.26 -4.65
N GLU A 94 -12.81 17.24 -5.98
CA GLU A 94 -11.64 17.52 -6.82
C GLU A 94 -10.97 18.85 -6.46
N GLU A 95 -11.76 19.91 -6.21
CA GLU A 95 -11.26 21.22 -5.80
C GLU A 95 -10.50 21.16 -4.47
N LYS A 96 -11.02 20.40 -3.49
CA LYS A 96 -10.35 20.26 -2.18
C LYS A 96 -9.09 19.42 -2.30
N TYR A 97 -9.13 18.35 -3.08
CA TYR A 97 -7.95 17.53 -3.35
C TYR A 97 -6.84 18.32 -4.04
N LYS A 98 -7.17 19.13 -5.07
CA LYS A 98 -6.21 20.00 -5.78
C LYS A 98 -5.55 21.05 -4.88
N LYS A 99 -6.20 21.45 -3.78
CA LYS A 99 -5.62 22.37 -2.78
C LYS A 99 -4.63 21.70 -1.83
N ILE A 100 -4.73 20.39 -1.64
CA ILE A 100 -3.91 19.62 -0.68
C ILE A 100 -2.77 18.88 -1.39
N PHE A 101 -3.05 18.35 -2.58
CA PHE A 101 -2.12 17.55 -3.38
C PHE A 101 -1.60 18.37 -4.55
N THR A 102 -0.68 19.28 -4.25
CA THR A 102 -0.18 20.31 -5.16
C THR A 102 1.13 19.97 -5.84
N ASP A 103 1.95 19.09 -5.25
CA ASP A 103 3.31 18.81 -5.71
C ASP A 103 3.67 17.32 -5.60
N ASN A 104 4.81 16.96 -6.17
CA ASN A 104 5.24 15.57 -6.24
C ASN A 104 5.67 14.97 -4.90
N THR A 105 5.76 15.75 -3.81
CA THR A 105 6.14 15.27 -2.47
C THR A 105 4.94 14.96 -1.59
N ASN A 106 3.76 15.47 -1.94
CA ASN A 106 2.50 15.17 -1.23
C ASN A 106 1.51 14.34 -2.05
N GLY A 107 1.81 14.03 -3.30
CA GLY A 107 1.02 13.14 -4.15
C GLY A 107 0.28 13.83 -5.31
N GLY A 108 0.65 15.08 -5.64
CA GLY A 108 0.10 15.81 -6.79
C GLY A 108 0.18 15.04 -8.12
N ASP A 109 1.28 14.32 -8.38
CA ASP A 109 1.46 13.49 -9.58
C ASP A 109 0.46 12.30 -9.66
N TYR A 110 -0.18 11.96 -8.54
CA TYR A 110 -1.17 10.87 -8.46
C TYR A 110 -2.60 11.35 -8.68
N MET A 111 -2.84 12.67 -8.76
CA MET A 111 -4.16 13.24 -9.06
C MET A 111 -4.74 12.74 -10.39
N LYS A 112 -3.88 12.42 -11.37
CA LYS A 112 -4.29 11.83 -12.66
C LYS A 112 -5.15 10.57 -12.51
N TYR A 113 -4.94 9.78 -11.45
CA TYR A 113 -5.71 8.56 -11.19
C TYR A 113 -7.13 8.83 -10.68
N LEU A 114 -7.45 10.09 -10.35
CA LEU A 114 -8.81 10.53 -10.04
C LEU A 114 -9.54 11.08 -11.25
N GLU A 115 -8.81 11.67 -12.20
CA GLU A 115 -9.36 12.36 -13.37
C GLU A 115 -9.65 11.40 -14.54
N GLU A 116 -8.80 10.38 -14.70
CA GLU A 116 -8.81 9.47 -15.84
C GLU A 116 -8.89 8.00 -15.41
N GLU A 117 -9.44 7.16 -16.29
CA GLU A 117 -9.31 5.72 -16.13
C GLU A 117 -7.86 5.30 -16.42
N SER A 118 -7.28 4.49 -15.54
CA SER A 118 -5.90 4.06 -15.68
C SER A 118 -5.73 2.57 -15.43
N GLY A 119 -5.04 1.89 -16.35
CA GLY A 119 -4.58 0.51 -16.18
C GLY A 119 -3.38 0.38 -15.24
N ASP A 120 -2.84 1.49 -14.73
CA ASP A 120 -1.66 1.47 -13.87
C ASP A 120 -1.98 0.79 -12.54
N TYR A 121 -1.00 0.02 -12.05
CA TYR A 121 -1.05 -0.57 -10.71
C TYR A 121 -0.92 0.50 -9.62
N MET A 122 -1.62 0.33 -8.51
CA MET A 122 -1.46 1.16 -7.32
C MET A 122 -0.05 0.96 -6.76
N VAL A 123 0.64 2.07 -6.53
CA VAL A 123 1.97 2.14 -5.92
C VAL A 123 1.86 3.00 -4.68
N ILE A 124 2.47 2.58 -3.57
CA ILE A 124 2.68 3.42 -2.39
C ILE A 124 4.17 3.67 -2.16
N ASN A 125 4.50 4.91 -1.81
CA ASN A 125 5.84 5.35 -1.44
C ASN A 125 5.73 6.56 -0.48
N GLU A 126 6.87 7.05 -0.01
CA GLU A 126 6.93 8.20 0.91
C GLU A 126 6.26 9.46 0.34
N LYS A 127 6.28 9.66 -1.00
CA LYS A 127 5.75 10.86 -1.65
C LYS A 127 4.24 10.87 -1.80
N ASN A 128 3.58 9.71 -1.73
CA ASN A 128 2.15 9.60 -1.98
C ASN A 128 1.36 8.95 -0.84
N ALA A 129 2.01 8.59 0.27
CA ALA A 129 1.35 7.94 1.40
C ALA A 129 0.09 8.70 1.87
N HIS A 130 0.17 10.03 1.91
CA HIS A 130 -0.95 10.91 2.28
C HIS A 130 -2.08 10.91 1.23
N PHE A 131 -1.75 10.91 -0.06
CA PHE A 131 -2.72 10.77 -1.14
C PHE A 131 -3.43 9.41 -1.09
N MET A 132 -2.66 8.34 -0.88
CA MET A 132 -3.18 6.97 -0.83
C MET A 132 -4.12 6.75 0.35
N VAL A 133 -3.77 7.21 1.56
CA VAL A 133 -4.66 7.05 2.73
C VAL A 133 -5.98 7.80 2.51
N ASN A 134 -5.96 9.03 2.01
CA ASN A 134 -7.18 9.80 1.80
C ASN A 134 -8.06 9.23 0.69
N THR A 135 -7.45 8.77 -0.41
CA THR A 135 -8.19 8.21 -1.54
C THR A 135 -8.84 6.87 -1.17
N LEU A 136 -8.10 5.98 -0.50
CA LEU A 136 -8.64 4.71 -0.04
C LEU A 136 -9.63 4.89 1.12
N TRP A 137 -9.44 5.91 1.97
CA TRP A 137 -10.41 6.29 2.99
C TRP A 137 -11.74 6.69 2.33
N ALA A 138 -11.71 7.55 1.32
CA ALA A 138 -12.91 7.93 0.57
C ALA A 138 -13.64 6.70 0.01
N LEU A 139 -12.89 5.75 -0.56
CA LEU A 139 -13.41 4.50 -1.08
C LEU A 139 -14.08 3.65 0.01
N GLY A 140 -13.38 3.41 1.12
CA GLY A 140 -13.92 2.64 2.25
C GLY A 140 -15.16 3.28 2.86
N LEU A 141 -15.18 4.62 2.94
CA LEU A 141 -16.31 5.38 3.48
C LEU A 141 -17.55 5.27 2.60
N VAL A 142 -17.41 5.41 1.27
CA VAL A 142 -18.56 5.51 0.37
C VAL A 142 -19.11 4.15 -0.08
N ASN A 143 -18.23 3.14 -0.20
CA ASN A 143 -18.60 1.86 -0.76
C ASN A 143 -19.42 1.01 0.23
N LYS A 144 -20.47 0.36 -0.29
CA LYS A 144 -21.40 -0.42 0.52
C LYS A 144 -20.72 -1.67 1.07
N SER A 145 -20.81 -1.84 2.39
CA SER A 145 -20.02 -2.84 3.12
C SER A 145 -20.78 -3.42 4.30
N ASP A 146 -20.79 -4.75 4.43
CA ASP A 146 -21.34 -5.40 5.63
C ASP A 146 -20.54 -5.01 6.89
N VAL A 147 -19.24 -4.75 6.76
CA VAL A 147 -18.41 -4.22 7.86
C VAL A 147 -18.98 -2.89 8.39
N LEU A 148 -19.51 -2.04 7.52
CA LEU A 148 -20.03 -0.72 7.90
C LEU A 148 -21.51 -0.76 8.31
N THR A 149 -22.32 -1.65 7.75
CA THR A 149 -23.77 -1.71 8.01
C THR A 149 -24.19 -2.76 9.03
N LYS A 150 -23.31 -3.72 9.36
CA LYS A 150 -23.56 -4.77 10.34
C LYS A 150 -22.46 -4.86 11.42
N GLY A 151 -21.30 -4.24 11.19
CA GLY A 151 -20.15 -4.29 12.08
C GLY A 151 -20.19 -3.30 13.25
N GLN A 152 -19.03 -3.15 13.91
CA GLN A 152 -18.91 -2.42 15.19
C GLN A 152 -19.36 -0.96 15.10
N MET A 153 -19.17 -0.32 13.95
CA MET A 153 -19.57 1.07 13.72
C MET A 153 -21.07 1.31 13.91
N GLN A 154 -21.93 0.29 13.79
CA GLN A 154 -23.40 0.42 13.94
C GLN A 154 -23.92 0.22 15.36
N LYS A 155 -23.05 -0.12 16.32
CA LYS A 155 -23.49 -0.34 17.71
C LYS A 155 -24.10 0.91 18.33
N ASP A 156 -23.59 2.09 17.97
CA ASP A 156 -24.15 3.38 18.36
C ASP A 156 -24.10 4.35 17.16
N PRO A 157 -25.23 4.53 16.45
CA PRO A 157 -25.32 5.44 15.30
C PRO A 157 -24.95 6.89 15.60
N LYS A 158 -25.16 7.37 16.84
CA LYS A 158 -24.78 8.74 17.22
C LYS A 158 -23.26 8.84 17.30
N GLN A 159 -22.62 7.83 17.85
CA GLN A 159 -21.16 7.75 17.91
C GLN A 159 -20.53 7.52 16.53
N THR A 160 -21.21 6.83 15.61
CA THR A 160 -20.73 6.60 14.24
C THR A 160 -20.32 7.90 13.55
N ALA A 161 -21.05 8.99 13.77
CA ALA A 161 -20.77 10.29 13.17
C ALA A 161 -19.54 11.01 13.77
N ASN A 162 -19.07 10.59 14.94
CA ASN A 162 -18.02 11.25 15.70
C ASN A 162 -16.67 10.53 15.64
N PHE A 163 -16.58 9.38 14.98
CA PHE A 163 -15.31 8.70 14.77
C PHE A 163 -14.40 9.50 13.84
N ALA A 164 -13.09 9.31 13.96
CA ALA A 164 -12.12 10.02 13.11
C ALA A 164 -12.32 9.69 11.62
N SER A 165 -12.77 8.47 11.28
CA SER A 165 -13.09 8.05 9.91
C SER A 165 -14.35 8.67 9.30
N THR A 166 -15.19 9.32 10.11
CA THR A 166 -16.43 9.98 9.66
C THR A 166 -16.36 11.46 10.00
N GLY A 167 -16.38 11.84 11.26
CA GLY A 167 -16.30 13.24 11.71
C GLY A 167 -15.03 13.96 11.25
N GLY A 168 -13.95 13.24 10.97
CA GLY A 168 -12.72 13.80 10.39
C GLY A 168 -12.75 13.98 8.86
N TRP A 169 -13.72 13.42 8.15
CA TRP A 169 -13.75 13.50 6.68
C TRP A 169 -14.30 14.83 6.20
N THR A 170 -13.41 15.69 5.70
CA THR A 170 -13.75 17.03 5.22
C THR A 170 -13.49 17.24 3.73
N LEU A 171 -12.97 16.23 3.03
CA LEU A 171 -12.55 16.33 1.64
C LEU A 171 -13.68 16.06 0.63
N GLY A 172 -14.88 15.73 1.09
CA GLY A 172 -16.07 15.57 0.26
C GLY A 172 -16.82 16.86 -0.05
N LYS A 173 -17.81 16.76 -0.93
CA LYS A 173 -18.74 17.85 -1.29
C LYS A 173 -19.85 18.07 -0.25
N LYS A 174 -20.11 17.07 0.61
CA LYS A 174 -21.13 17.04 1.66
C LYS A 174 -20.53 16.48 2.96
N ASP A 175 -21.34 16.40 4.01
CA ASP A 175 -20.95 15.78 5.28
C ASP A 175 -20.67 14.28 5.11
N ALA A 176 -19.70 13.78 5.89
CA ALA A 176 -19.21 12.40 5.82
C ALA A 176 -20.30 11.33 5.92
N MET A 177 -21.27 11.53 6.82
CA MET A 177 -22.37 10.58 7.02
C MET A 177 -23.30 10.45 5.81
N SER A 178 -23.31 11.42 4.89
CA SER A 178 -24.02 11.28 3.62
C SER A 178 -23.36 10.28 2.65
N TYR A 179 -22.07 10.00 2.85
CA TYR A 179 -21.31 9.02 2.08
C TYR A 179 -21.28 7.65 2.74
N TYR A 180 -21.39 7.57 4.06
CA TYR A 180 -21.24 6.35 4.84
C TYR A 180 -22.01 5.16 4.24
N SER A 181 -21.29 4.21 3.64
CA SER A 181 -21.79 3.00 2.98
C SER A 181 -22.96 3.25 2.01
N SER A 182 -22.97 4.39 1.30
CA SER A 182 -24.15 4.87 0.56
C SER A 182 -24.18 4.49 -0.92
N LYS A 183 -23.07 4.02 -1.49
CA LYS A 183 -22.96 3.66 -2.92
C LYS A 183 -22.37 2.27 -3.12
N VAL A 184 -22.71 1.63 -4.22
CA VAL A 184 -22.02 0.42 -4.68
C VAL A 184 -21.00 0.85 -5.73
N ILE A 185 -19.81 1.26 -5.27
CA ILE A 185 -18.67 1.57 -6.16
C ILE A 185 -18.03 0.26 -6.62
N ILE A 186 -17.91 -0.68 -5.68
CA ILE A 186 -17.34 -2.00 -5.90
C ILE A 186 -18.42 -3.02 -5.53
N PRO A 187 -19.05 -3.67 -6.52
CA PRO A 187 -19.99 -4.74 -6.25
C PRO A 187 -19.27 -5.93 -5.60
N LEU A 188 -19.77 -6.36 -4.44
CA LEU A 188 -19.27 -7.52 -3.71
C LEU A 188 -20.39 -8.54 -3.55
N THR A 189 -20.10 -9.80 -3.85
CA THR A 189 -20.95 -10.95 -3.49
C THR A 189 -20.95 -11.17 -1.97
N GLN A 190 -21.86 -12.00 -1.45
CA GLN A 190 -21.87 -12.28 -0.01
C GLN A 190 -20.58 -12.97 0.45
N ASP A 191 -20.08 -13.96 -0.31
CA ASP A 191 -18.79 -14.62 -0.01
C ASP A 191 -17.62 -13.62 0.04
N GLN A 192 -17.65 -12.61 -0.84
CA GLN A 192 -16.67 -11.53 -0.82
C GLN A 192 -16.85 -10.59 0.38
N GLN A 193 -18.07 -10.26 0.78
CA GLN A 193 -18.33 -9.48 2.02
C GLN A 193 -17.83 -10.22 3.27
N ASP A 194 -18.02 -11.53 3.32
CA ASP A 194 -17.57 -12.38 4.41
C ASP A 194 -16.02 -12.44 4.44
N LEU A 195 -15.38 -12.57 3.27
CA LEU A 195 -13.93 -12.51 3.15
C LEU A 195 -13.36 -11.14 3.54
N VAL A 196 -13.99 -10.04 3.12
CA VAL A 196 -13.63 -8.67 3.54
C VAL A 196 -13.68 -8.57 5.05
N THR A 197 -14.77 -9.04 5.68
CA THR A 197 -14.95 -9.01 7.13
C THR A 197 -13.89 -9.84 7.86
N LYS A 198 -13.60 -11.05 7.35
CA LYS A 198 -12.56 -11.93 7.88
C LYS A 198 -11.18 -11.26 7.83
N ILE A 199 -10.78 -10.71 6.69
CA ILE A 199 -9.47 -10.07 6.54
C ILE A 199 -9.40 -8.84 7.44
N ALA A 200 -10.40 -7.95 7.37
CA ALA A 200 -10.48 -6.73 8.16
C ALA A 200 -10.43 -7.00 9.67
N GLY A 201 -11.00 -8.12 10.14
CA GLY A 201 -10.95 -8.53 11.55
C GLY A 201 -9.55 -8.89 12.07
N ASN A 202 -8.59 -9.15 11.16
CA ASN A 202 -7.23 -9.57 11.48
C ASN A 202 -6.18 -8.46 11.25
N VAL A 203 -6.59 -7.29 10.76
CA VAL A 203 -5.68 -6.19 10.42
C VAL A 203 -5.79 -5.08 11.46
N TYR A 204 -4.68 -4.77 12.10
CA TYR A 204 -4.56 -3.72 13.11
C TYR A 204 -3.65 -2.60 12.59
N ARG A 205 -3.70 -1.44 13.27
CA ARG A 205 -2.86 -0.28 13.01
C ARG A 205 -2.33 0.28 14.33
N PRO A 206 -1.06 0.72 14.40
CA PRO A 206 -0.36 0.93 15.67
C PRO A 206 -0.82 2.16 16.46
N CYS A 207 -1.79 2.92 15.95
CA CYS A 207 -2.37 4.07 16.63
C CYS A 207 -3.51 3.72 17.60
N CYS A 208 -4.15 2.54 17.49
CA CYS A 208 -5.26 2.15 18.36
C CYS A 208 -5.34 0.63 18.58
N GLY A 209 -6.29 0.18 19.40
CA GLY A 209 -6.51 -1.25 19.71
C GLY A 209 -7.56 -1.93 18.83
N ASN A 210 -8.21 -1.19 17.94
CA ASN A 210 -9.29 -1.72 17.09
C ASN A 210 -8.72 -2.41 15.85
N ASN A 211 -9.44 -3.36 15.27
CA ASN A 211 -9.11 -3.94 13.95
C ASN A 211 -9.83 -3.17 12.82
N THR A 212 -9.49 -3.47 11.57
CA THR A 212 -10.08 -2.83 10.39
C THR A 212 -11.56 -3.16 10.19
N ALA A 213 -12.07 -4.24 10.83
CA ALA A 213 -13.52 -4.49 10.91
C ALA A 213 -14.24 -3.52 11.86
N PHE A 214 -13.50 -2.70 12.59
CA PHE A 214 -13.97 -1.48 13.24
C PHE A 214 -13.17 -0.27 12.71
N PRO A 215 -13.53 0.25 11.52
CA PRO A 215 -12.79 1.32 10.84
C PRO A 215 -13.12 2.70 11.41
N ASP A 216 -12.74 2.94 12.66
CA ASP A 216 -12.98 4.15 13.44
C ASP A 216 -12.02 5.33 13.14
N CYS A 217 -10.94 5.07 12.41
CA CYS A 217 -9.98 6.08 11.97
C CYS A 217 -9.77 6.07 10.45
N ASN A 218 -9.19 7.14 9.92
CA ASN A 218 -8.84 7.28 8.50
C ASN A 218 -8.04 6.07 7.97
N HIS A 219 -7.02 5.60 8.70
CA HIS A 219 -6.21 4.44 8.31
C HIS A 219 -7.02 3.14 8.29
N GLY A 220 -7.91 2.94 9.27
CA GLY A 220 -8.80 1.77 9.30
C GLY A 220 -9.79 1.78 8.14
N MET A 221 -10.39 2.93 7.85
CA MET A 221 -11.30 3.08 6.72
C MET A 221 -10.57 2.95 5.36
N ALA A 222 -9.34 3.44 5.26
CA ALA A 222 -8.50 3.27 4.08
C ALA A 222 -8.13 1.80 3.83
N ALA A 223 -7.69 1.09 4.88
CA ALA A 223 -7.43 -0.34 4.80
C ALA A 223 -8.68 -1.12 4.39
N LEU A 224 -9.86 -0.76 4.92
CA LEU A 224 -11.13 -1.36 4.49
C LEU A 224 -11.41 -1.13 3.00
N GLY A 225 -11.25 0.11 2.51
CA GLY A 225 -11.42 0.44 1.10
C GLY A 225 -10.51 -0.39 0.18
N TYR A 226 -9.26 -0.59 0.59
CA TYR A 226 -8.34 -1.45 -0.13
C TYR A 226 -8.74 -2.93 -0.11
N ILE A 227 -9.12 -3.48 1.06
CA ILE A 227 -9.55 -4.87 1.19
C ILE A 227 -10.75 -5.16 0.29
N GLN A 228 -11.75 -4.27 0.27
CA GLN A 228 -12.92 -4.39 -0.61
C GLN A 228 -12.50 -4.47 -2.08
N LEU A 229 -11.60 -3.58 -2.50
CA LEU A 229 -11.11 -3.56 -3.87
C LEU A 229 -10.33 -4.83 -4.20
N ALA A 230 -9.37 -5.21 -3.37
CA ALA A 230 -8.55 -6.41 -3.59
C ALA A 230 -9.39 -7.70 -3.65
N VAL A 231 -10.35 -7.86 -2.73
CA VAL A 231 -11.27 -9.00 -2.73
C VAL A 231 -12.17 -9.01 -3.96
N SER A 232 -12.65 -7.85 -4.42
CA SER A 232 -13.47 -7.77 -5.65
C SER A 232 -12.71 -8.25 -6.89
N LYS A 233 -11.39 -8.10 -6.88
CA LYS A 233 -10.48 -8.54 -7.96
C LYS A 233 -10.03 -10.00 -7.80
N GLY A 234 -10.50 -10.71 -6.76
CA GLY A 234 -10.16 -12.11 -6.53
C GLY A 234 -8.71 -12.34 -6.10
N LEU A 235 -8.07 -11.35 -5.48
CA LEU A 235 -6.70 -11.52 -4.96
C LEU A 235 -6.68 -12.60 -3.87
N PRO A 236 -5.60 -13.40 -3.80
CA PRO A 236 -5.43 -14.35 -2.72
C PRO A 236 -5.18 -13.60 -1.39
N GLU A 237 -5.68 -14.16 -0.28
CA GLU A 237 -5.64 -13.54 1.06
C GLU A 237 -4.21 -13.14 1.49
N ASP A 238 -3.19 -13.95 1.15
CA ASP A 238 -1.79 -13.65 1.49
C ASP A 238 -1.25 -12.41 0.76
N GLN A 239 -1.66 -12.19 -0.49
CA GLN A 239 -1.31 -11.00 -1.25
C GLN A 239 -1.97 -9.76 -0.65
N ILE A 240 -3.24 -9.87 -0.23
CA ILE A 240 -3.95 -8.75 0.44
C ILE A 240 -3.22 -8.33 1.71
N TYR A 241 -2.75 -9.28 2.52
CA TYR A 241 -1.96 -8.95 3.71
C TYR A 241 -0.61 -8.32 3.37
N LYS A 242 0.09 -8.79 2.32
CA LYS A 242 1.35 -8.17 1.87
C LYS A 242 1.14 -6.72 1.44
N ASP A 243 0.09 -6.47 0.67
CA ASP A 243 -0.26 -5.12 0.21
C ASP A 243 -0.61 -4.22 1.41
N LEU A 244 -1.42 -4.69 2.36
CA LEU A 244 -1.76 -3.96 3.59
C LEU A 244 -0.56 -3.72 4.51
N LEU A 245 0.38 -4.66 4.57
CA LEU A 245 1.63 -4.49 5.31
C LEU A 245 2.44 -3.35 4.71
N ALA A 246 2.53 -3.26 3.39
CA ALA A 246 3.17 -2.13 2.72
C ALA A 246 2.43 -0.82 3.02
N PHE A 247 1.09 -0.79 2.90
CA PHE A 247 0.31 0.40 3.22
C PHE A 247 0.56 0.91 4.64
N ASN A 248 0.42 0.05 5.64
CA ASN A 248 0.68 0.43 7.02
C ASN A 248 2.15 0.81 7.25
N SER A 249 3.10 0.17 6.57
CA SER A 249 4.53 0.55 6.69
C SER A 249 4.75 1.99 6.25
N PHE A 250 4.19 2.41 5.12
CA PHE A 250 4.30 3.80 4.65
C PHE A 250 3.43 4.80 5.43
N TRP A 251 2.34 4.36 6.05
CA TRP A 251 1.51 5.21 6.92
C TRP A 251 2.06 5.36 8.34
N PHE A 252 2.81 4.36 8.82
CA PHE A 252 3.46 4.34 10.13
C PHE A 252 4.95 3.99 10.04
N PRO A 253 5.77 4.75 9.29
CA PRO A 253 7.17 4.42 8.97
C PRO A 253 7.99 3.98 10.17
N GLN A 254 8.00 4.82 11.21
CA GLN A 254 8.78 4.59 12.42
C GLN A 254 8.42 3.25 13.09
N THR A 255 7.13 2.98 13.28
CA THR A 255 6.68 1.77 13.97
C THR A 255 7.03 0.50 13.20
N TYR A 256 6.93 0.51 11.88
CA TYR A 256 7.26 -0.68 11.09
C TYR A 256 8.77 -0.90 10.96
N VAL A 257 9.59 0.17 11.02
CA VAL A 257 11.05 0.04 11.14
C VAL A 257 11.45 -0.51 12.52
N GLU A 258 10.81 -0.04 13.60
CA GLU A 258 10.98 -0.61 14.94
C GLU A 258 10.56 -2.10 14.99
N MET A 259 9.47 -2.46 14.31
CA MET A 259 9.02 -3.85 14.18
C MET A 259 10.00 -4.71 13.39
N ALA A 260 10.59 -4.19 12.31
CA ALA A 260 11.61 -4.89 11.56
C ALA A 260 12.86 -5.13 12.42
N ALA A 261 13.27 -4.16 13.24
CA ALA A 261 14.36 -4.34 14.21
C ALA A 261 14.03 -5.40 15.27
N TYR A 262 12.78 -5.43 15.75
CA TYR A 262 12.33 -6.46 16.68
C TYR A 262 12.45 -7.87 16.08
N PHE A 263 11.90 -8.09 14.88
CA PHE A 263 12.01 -9.39 14.20
C PHE A 263 13.45 -9.76 13.87
N ASN A 264 14.29 -8.78 13.52
CA ASN A 264 15.71 -9.02 13.28
C ASN A 264 16.43 -9.52 14.54
N LYS A 265 16.13 -8.97 15.73
CA LYS A 265 16.63 -9.49 17.02
C LYS A 265 16.19 -10.94 17.28
N GLU A 266 14.99 -11.30 16.84
CA GLU A 266 14.45 -12.67 16.89
C GLU A 266 15.00 -13.58 15.76
N GLY A 267 15.93 -13.09 14.94
CA GLY A 267 16.56 -13.84 13.86
C GLY A 267 15.70 -14.01 12.60
N ILE A 268 14.64 -13.20 12.45
CA ILE A 268 13.72 -13.22 11.31
C ILE A 268 13.96 -11.98 10.44
N ASP A 269 14.40 -12.21 9.19
CA ASP A 269 14.55 -11.14 8.19
C ASP A 269 13.18 -10.51 7.86
N TRP A 270 13.09 -9.18 7.71
CA TRP A 270 11.81 -8.47 7.47
C TRP A 270 11.00 -9.06 6.31
N LYS A 271 11.68 -9.39 5.21
CA LYS A 271 11.08 -10.00 4.01
C LYS A 271 10.47 -11.39 4.24
N LYS A 272 10.81 -12.04 5.35
CA LYS A 272 10.30 -13.37 5.74
C LYS A 272 9.23 -13.29 6.83
N VAL A 273 8.99 -12.10 7.38
CA VAL A 273 7.92 -11.90 8.36
C VAL A 273 6.59 -12.17 7.67
N ASP A 274 5.76 -13.01 8.28
CA ASP A 274 4.41 -13.25 7.79
C ASP A 274 3.59 -11.96 7.91
N ALA A 275 2.98 -11.52 6.80
CA ALA A 275 2.31 -10.23 6.75
C ALA A 275 1.06 -10.20 7.66
N LYS A 276 0.35 -11.33 7.79
CA LYS A 276 -0.81 -11.43 8.68
C LYS A 276 -0.38 -11.35 10.15
N LEU A 277 0.75 -11.95 10.51
CA LEU A 277 1.36 -11.85 11.84
C LEU A 277 1.77 -10.40 12.15
N ALA A 278 2.50 -9.74 11.25
CA ALA A 278 2.93 -8.35 11.43
C ALA A 278 1.74 -7.40 11.61
N LEU A 279 0.65 -7.63 10.87
CA LEU A 279 -0.59 -6.84 10.94
C LEU A 279 -1.52 -7.23 12.10
N SER A 280 -1.22 -8.30 12.83
CA SER A 280 -2.08 -8.82 13.90
C SER A 280 -2.15 -7.88 15.11
N GLN A 281 -3.07 -8.17 16.02
CA GLN A 281 -3.21 -7.45 17.28
C GLN A 281 -1.90 -7.43 18.09
N GLU A 282 -1.14 -8.52 18.08
CA GLU A 282 0.07 -8.67 18.89
C GLU A 282 1.18 -7.70 18.48
N TYR A 283 1.23 -7.32 17.20
CA TYR A 283 2.32 -6.53 16.63
C TYR A 283 1.87 -5.14 16.21
N SER A 284 0.70 -5.02 15.58
CA SER A 284 0.21 -3.77 14.99
C SER A 284 -0.93 -3.11 15.78
N SER A 285 -1.29 -3.56 16.98
CA SER A 285 -2.14 -2.73 17.87
C SER A 285 -1.31 -1.68 18.60
N ALA A 286 -1.95 -0.66 19.19
CA ALA A 286 -1.27 0.33 20.02
C ALA A 286 -0.42 -0.30 21.15
N THR A 287 -0.94 -1.36 21.80
CA THR A 287 -0.21 -2.08 22.85
C THR A 287 0.93 -2.93 22.26
N GLY A 288 0.70 -3.58 21.11
CA GLY A 288 1.72 -4.33 20.39
C GLY A 288 2.89 -3.46 19.94
N ALA A 289 2.59 -2.33 19.31
CA ALA A 289 3.56 -1.34 18.87
C ALA A 289 4.36 -0.76 20.05
N GLN A 290 3.69 -0.46 21.17
CA GLN A 290 4.37 0.05 22.36
C GLN A 290 5.33 -0.99 22.97
N ARG A 291 4.95 -2.27 22.98
CA ARG A 291 5.83 -3.38 23.41
C ARG A 291 7.05 -3.50 22.50
N ILE A 292 6.84 -3.49 21.19
CA ILE A 292 7.92 -3.53 20.19
C ILE A 292 8.87 -2.36 20.41
N LYS A 293 8.33 -1.14 20.50
CA LYS A 293 9.12 0.06 20.76
C LYS A 293 10.00 -0.10 21.98
N GLN A 294 9.46 -0.59 23.10
CA GLN A 294 10.22 -0.85 24.34
C GLN A 294 11.36 -1.86 24.15
N SER A 295 11.14 -2.92 23.36
CA SER A 295 12.14 -3.96 23.10
C SER A 295 13.30 -3.54 22.20
N VAL A 296 13.19 -2.38 21.53
CA VAL A 296 14.22 -1.85 20.62
C VAL A 296 14.79 -0.50 21.06
N GLN A 297 14.44 0.01 22.26
CA GLN A 297 14.93 1.32 22.75
C GLN A 297 16.42 1.36 23.06
N ASP A 298 17.05 0.20 23.22
CA ASP A 298 18.50 0.03 23.36
C ASP A 298 19.27 0.39 22.07
N ILE A 299 18.59 0.45 20.92
CA ILE A 299 19.16 0.92 19.66
C ILE A 299 19.15 2.46 19.64
N PRO A 300 20.31 3.14 19.65
CA PRO A 300 20.39 4.59 19.78
C PRO A 300 19.57 5.37 18.75
N SER A 301 19.47 4.89 17.52
CA SER A 301 18.72 5.54 16.43
C SER A 301 17.21 5.65 16.70
N PHE A 302 16.64 4.80 17.58
CA PHE A 302 15.22 4.87 17.97
C PHE A 302 14.96 5.75 19.20
N GLN A 303 16.01 6.30 19.83
CA GLN A 303 15.87 7.22 20.97
C GLN A 303 15.54 8.65 20.55
N ASN A 304 15.76 9.02 19.28
CA ASN A 304 15.42 10.33 18.75
C ASN A 304 13.93 10.42 18.38
N LYS A 305 13.21 11.31 19.07
CA LYS A 305 11.76 11.53 18.98
C LYS A 305 11.33 12.04 17.60
N GLY A 306 10.24 11.49 17.05
CA GLY A 306 9.48 12.15 15.99
C GLY A 306 8.19 11.45 15.56
N GLY A 307 7.04 12.07 15.87
CA GLY A 307 5.80 11.97 15.07
C GLY A 307 4.90 10.75 15.25
N SER A 308 4.05 10.78 16.28
CA SER A 308 2.90 9.88 16.42
C SER A 308 1.68 10.45 15.68
N CYS A 309 1.14 9.69 14.73
CA CYS A 309 -0.25 9.75 14.26
C CYS A 309 -0.73 11.10 13.66
N GLY A 310 0.05 11.73 12.79
CA GLY A 310 -0.42 12.87 11.98
C GLY A 310 -0.44 12.53 10.50
N ALA A 311 -1.64 12.32 9.95
CA ALA A 311 -1.95 12.51 8.54
C ALA A 311 -2.91 13.70 8.47
#